data_AF-A0AAV4VYR9-F1
#
_entry.id   AF-A0AAV4VYR9-F1
#
_cell.length_a   1.000
_cell.length_b   1.000
_cell.length_c   1.000
_cell.angle_alpha   90.00
_cell.angle_beta   90.00
_cell.angle_gamma   90.00
#
_symmetry.space_group_name_H-M   'P 1'
#
loop_
_entity.id
_entity.type
_entity.pdbx_description
1 polymer ?
#
loop_
_entity_poly.entity_id
_entity_poly.type
_entity_poly.pdbx_seq_one_letter_code
_entity_poly.pdbx_strand_id
1 'polypeptide(L)'
;MRHRISSKVFNVLIFLVCVHRWASSTEGLAANLDLSATYLSSITLGVVVWYATIFRRKDLTALLDKARVLQVPSKEKVINALLLINYIMLFLISIMFAGVLKDASAKKFAYGHDIKNIWEKILIISMDCSLTYMAYPLVSNIVAFLYCMLCLRCSSGINILTEKIKQCRPEDFGLSKQFSILKSKAVIYDILLNIQNVFSFPIFLMILSNVFMCNSIIKWYLYTLSGSFFWNFQAVFFSVNAFVSVAATLWAAGSVPMELNKFKEIFHQKTHLRLLRYNVKEEMYLKKDLFDEPDFVLSGCGILSFRRSTILFLIGTLLTYTFLLK
;
A
#
# COMPACT_ATOMS: atom_id res chain seq x y z
N MET A 1 24.44 -5.42 15.68
CA MET A 1 23.79 -5.13 16.98
C MET A 1 22.96 -3.84 16.96
N ARG A 2 23.46 -2.71 16.41
CA ARG A 2 22.74 -1.42 16.29
C ARG A 2 21.33 -1.48 15.68
N HIS A 3 21.14 -2.20 14.55
CA HIS A 3 19.82 -2.33 13.89
C HIS A 3 18.73 -3.02 14.74
N ARG A 4 19.11 -3.91 15.68
CA ARG A 4 18.13 -4.57 16.56
C ARG A 4 17.61 -3.64 17.65
N ILE A 5 18.43 -2.70 18.10
CA ILE A 5 18.07 -1.75 19.16
C ILE A 5 17.15 -0.67 18.57
N SER A 6 17.49 -0.09 17.42
CA SER A 6 16.64 0.92 16.77
C SER A 6 15.26 0.39 16.40
N SER A 7 15.16 -0.85 15.90
CA SER A 7 13.88 -1.49 15.58
C SER A 7 13.02 -1.73 16.82
N LYS A 8 13.61 -2.13 17.96
CA LYS A 8 12.86 -2.29 19.22
C LYS A 8 12.33 -0.96 19.75
N VAL A 9 13.17 0.08 19.74
CA VAL A 9 12.77 1.44 20.17
C VAL A 9 11.62 1.96 19.32
N PHE A 10 11.70 1.79 17.99
CA PHE A 10 10.64 2.23 17.08
C PHE A 10 9.31 1.50 17.33
N ASN A 11 9.34 0.18 17.60
CA ASN A 11 8.13 -0.59 17.89
C ASN A 11 7.44 -0.15 19.20
N VAL A 12 8.24 0.07 20.24
CA VAL A 12 7.73 0.57 21.53
C VAL A 12 7.13 1.96 21.33
N LEU A 13 7.81 2.82 20.58
CA LEU A 13 7.35 4.17 20.29
C LEU A 13 6.02 4.18 19.53
N ILE A 14 5.86 3.40 18.46
CA ILE A 14 4.58 3.30 17.73
C ILE A 14 3.45 2.78 18.64
N PHE A 15 3.73 1.79 19.49
CA PHE A 15 2.74 1.26 20.41
C PHE A 15 2.30 2.31 21.44
N LEU A 16 3.27 3.03 22.04
CA LEU A 16 3.01 4.11 22.98
C LEU A 16 2.19 5.23 22.35
N VAL A 17 2.41 5.54 21.06
CA VAL A 17 1.59 6.53 20.33
C VAL A 17 0.15 6.09 20.23
N CYS A 18 -0.11 4.81 19.94
CA CYS A 18 -1.47 4.28 19.92
C CYS A 18 -2.13 4.44 21.29
N VAL A 19 -1.46 4.01 22.37
CA VAL A 19 -1.97 4.13 23.74
C VAL A 19 -2.21 5.59 24.12
N HIS A 20 -1.26 6.49 23.80
CA HIS A 20 -1.38 7.93 24.03
C HIS A 20 -2.61 8.52 23.32
N ARG A 21 -2.86 8.14 22.07
CA ARG A 21 -4.03 8.61 21.31
C ARG A 21 -5.34 8.12 21.90
N TRP A 22 -5.40 6.87 22.34
CA TRP A 22 -6.57 6.36 23.06
C TRP A 22 -6.79 7.12 24.39
N ALA A 23 -5.74 7.31 25.20
CA ALA A 23 -5.83 8.02 26.48
C ALA A 23 -6.23 9.51 26.32
N SER A 24 -5.60 10.23 25.40
CA SER A 24 -5.93 11.65 25.13
C SER A 24 -7.32 11.84 24.52
N SER A 25 -7.86 10.81 23.85
CA SER A 25 -9.24 10.83 23.39
C SER A 25 -10.25 10.57 24.51
N THR A 26 -9.88 9.77 25.53
CA THR A 26 -10.76 9.50 26.68
C THR A 26 -10.92 10.70 27.61
N GLU A 27 -9.95 11.60 27.67
CA GLU A 27 -10.05 12.85 28.44
C GLU A 27 -10.97 13.90 27.76
N GLY A 28 -11.23 13.77 26.45
CA GLY A 28 -12.09 14.66 25.67
C GLY A 28 -13.49 14.10 25.36
N LEU A 29 -13.92 13.05 26.06
CA LEU A 29 -15.05 12.17 25.70
C LEU A 29 -16.45 12.82 25.65
N ALA A 30 -16.59 14.12 25.92
CA ALA A 30 -17.91 14.74 26.11
C ALA A 30 -18.65 15.13 24.81
N ALA A 31 -18.04 15.11 23.62
CA ALA A 31 -18.68 15.71 22.43
C ALA A 31 -19.06 14.75 21.30
N ASN A 32 -18.23 13.77 20.88
CA ASN A 32 -18.54 12.87 19.75
C ASN A 32 -17.75 11.53 19.79
N LEU A 33 -18.36 10.49 20.36
CA LEU A 33 -17.75 9.17 20.58
C LEU A 33 -17.49 8.44 19.25
N ASP A 34 -18.43 8.51 18.31
CA ASP A 34 -18.36 7.86 17.00
C ASP A 34 -17.28 8.42 16.06
N LEU A 35 -16.98 9.71 16.17
CA LEU A 35 -15.92 10.37 15.41
C LEU A 35 -14.55 9.95 15.92
N SER A 36 -14.41 9.96 17.25
CA SER A 36 -13.17 9.58 17.93
C SER A 36 -12.85 8.10 17.68
N ALA A 37 -13.86 7.24 17.70
CA ALA A 37 -13.72 5.81 17.43
C ALA A 37 -13.17 5.52 16.03
N THR A 38 -13.69 6.16 14.96
CA THR A 38 -13.21 5.89 13.59
C THR A 38 -11.78 6.40 13.38
N TYR A 39 -11.44 7.55 13.96
CA TYR A 39 -10.10 8.12 13.86
C TYR A 39 -9.06 7.26 14.60
N LEU A 40 -9.35 6.88 15.85
CA LEU A 40 -8.48 5.99 16.62
C LEU A 40 -8.35 4.61 15.98
N SER A 41 -9.43 4.10 15.39
CA SER A 41 -9.39 2.82 14.67
C SER A 41 -8.44 2.88 13.47
N SER A 42 -8.41 4.00 12.73
CA SER A 42 -7.45 4.16 11.63
C SER A 42 -5.99 4.15 12.11
N ILE A 43 -5.67 4.85 13.20
CA ILE A 43 -4.31 4.86 13.77
C ILE A 43 -3.94 3.46 14.28
N THR A 44 -4.87 2.82 15.00
CA THR A 44 -4.67 1.47 15.55
C THR A 44 -4.41 0.47 14.42
N LEU A 45 -5.18 0.53 13.34
CA LEU A 45 -4.96 -0.32 12.16
C LEU A 45 -3.61 -0.03 11.49
N GLY A 46 -3.18 1.24 11.38
CA GLY A 46 -1.83 1.59 10.91
C GLY A 46 -0.73 0.92 11.75
N VAL A 47 -0.88 0.92 13.08
CA VAL A 47 0.04 0.19 13.97
C VAL A 47 -0.02 -1.32 13.75
N VAL A 48 -1.21 -1.90 13.62
CA VAL A 48 -1.37 -3.34 13.36
C VAL A 48 -0.76 -3.73 12.00
N VAL A 49 -0.87 -2.88 10.98
CA VAL A 49 -0.21 -3.06 9.67
C VAL A 49 1.30 -3.19 9.86
N TRP A 50 1.92 -2.28 10.65
CA TRP A 50 3.35 -2.36 10.96
C TRP A 50 3.73 -3.72 11.59
N TYR A 51 3.00 -4.12 12.63
CA TYR A 51 3.26 -5.37 13.31
C TYR A 51 3.04 -6.59 12.40
N ALA A 52 2.00 -6.58 11.59
CA ALA A 52 1.72 -7.63 10.61
C ALA A 52 2.88 -7.78 9.60
N THR A 53 3.48 -6.68 9.15
CA THR A 53 4.66 -6.70 8.28
C THR A 53 5.91 -7.20 9.03
N ILE A 54 6.12 -6.79 10.29
CA ILE A 54 7.26 -7.24 11.10
C ILE A 54 7.21 -8.74 11.39
N PHE A 55 6.03 -9.28 11.72
CA PHE A 55 5.89 -10.71 12.00
C PHE A 55 6.27 -11.57 10.79
N ARG A 56 6.14 -11.01 9.58
CA ARG A 56 6.50 -11.64 8.31
C ARG A 56 7.86 -11.19 7.77
N ARG A 57 8.73 -10.58 8.59
CA ARG A 57 10.03 -10.03 8.13
C ARG A 57 10.94 -11.07 7.45
N LYS A 58 10.91 -12.33 7.89
CA LYS A 58 11.75 -13.39 7.33
C LYS A 58 11.27 -13.71 5.92
N ASP A 59 9.96 -13.90 5.76
CA ASP A 59 9.32 -14.16 4.48
C ASP A 59 9.46 -12.97 3.54
N LEU A 60 9.35 -11.74 4.05
CA LEU A 60 9.58 -10.52 3.29
C LEU A 60 11.03 -10.43 2.78
N THR A 61 12.00 -10.80 3.60
CA THR A 61 13.42 -10.80 3.20
C THR A 61 13.66 -11.84 2.10
N ALA A 62 13.17 -13.07 2.30
CA ALA A 62 13.24 -14.13 1.29
C ALA A 62 12.54 -13.73 -0.02
N LEU A 63 11.40 -13.05 0.07
CA LEU A 63 10.66 -12.54 -1.07
C LEU A 63 11.46 -11.45 -1.82
N LEU A 64 12.07 -10.51 -1.11
CA LEU A 64 12.90 -9.48 -1.71
C LEU A 64 14.12 -10.08 -2.42
N ASP A 65 14.75 -11.09 -1.84
CA ASP A 65 15.88 -11.79 -2.45
C ASP A 65 15.44 -12.56 -3.70
N LYS A 66 14.30 -13.27 -3.66
CA LYS A 66 13.71 -13.89 -4.86
C LYS A 66 13.37 -12.84 -5.94
N ALA A 67 12.80 -11.71 -5.55
CA ALA A 67 12.44 -10.63 -6.47
C ALA A 67 13.64 -9.90 -7.09
N ARG A 68 14.85 -10.05 -6.52
CA ARG A 68 16.10 -9.57 -7.15
C ARG A 68 16.56 -10.44 -8.32
N VAL A 69 16.12 -11.70 -8.37
CA VAL A 69 16.43 -12.61 -9.50
C VAL A 69 15.76 -12.13 -10.78
N LEU A 70 14.65 -11.42 -10.68
CA LEU A 70 14.05 -10.72 -11.81
C LEU A 70 15.03 -9.63 -12.26
N GLN A 71 15.74 -9.87 -13.37
CA GLN A 71 16.70 -8.95 -14.01
C GLN A 71 16.01 -7.71 -14.62
N VAL A 72 15.12 -7.08 -13.86
CA VAL A 72 14.43 -5.85 -14.21
C VAL A 72 15.28 -4.69 -13.67
N PRO A 73 15.65 -3.70 -14.51
CA PRO A 73 16.45 -2.57 -14.05
C PRO A 73 15.74 -1.85 -12.90
N SER A 74 16.37 -1.85 -11.72
CA SER A 74 15.84 -1.17 -10.54
C SER A 74 16.23 0.30 -10.55
N LYS A 75 15.25 1.20 -10.37
CA LYS A 75 15.51 2.63 -10.12
C LYS A 75 15.71 2.91 -8.63
N GLU A 76 16.63 2.18 -7.98
CA GLU A 76 16.86 2.24 -6.53
C GLU A 76 17.10 3.66 -6.00
N LYS A 77 17.84 4.49 -6.74
CA LYS A 77 18.06 5.90 -6.37
C LYS A 77 16.76 6.70 -6.29
N VAL A 78 15.84 6.48 -7.25
CA VAL A 78 14.53 7.16 -7.27
C VAL A 78 13.66 6.67 -6.12
N ILE A 79 13.66 5.36 -5.87
CA ILE A 79 12.91 4.73 -4.77
C ILE A 79 13.38 5.29 -3.42
N ASN A 80 14.68 5.34 -3.18
CA ASN A 80 15.25 5.88 -1.96
C ASN A 80 14.95 7.38 -1.80
N ALA A 81 15.01 8.15 -2.89
CA ALA A 81 14.64 9.56 -2.88
C ALA A 81 13.16 9.77 -2.52
N LEU A 82 12.24 8.98 -3.09
CA LEU A 82 10.81 9.06 -2.78
C LEU A 82 10.51 8.71 -1.32
N LEU A 83 11.18 7.69 -0.76
CA LEU A 83 11.03 7.33 0.65
C LEU A 83 11.55 8.44 1.56
N LEU A 84 12.69 9.05 1.21
CA LEU A 84 13.27 10.17 1.97
C LEU A 84 12.36 11.40 1.93
N ILE A 85 11.83 11.75 0.75
CA ILE A 85 10.89 12.87 0.59
C ILE A 85 9.65 12.64 1.46
N ASN A 86 9.07 11.44 1.44
CA ASN A 86 7.91 11.13 2.29
C ASN A 86 8.22 11.34 3.78
N TYR A 87 9.39 10.90 4.25
CA TYR A 87 9.79 11.07 5.64
C TYR A 87 9.98 12.54 6.02
N ILE A 88 10.70 13.31 5.19
CA ILE A 88 10.98 14.73 5.43
C ILE A 88 9.68 15.54 5.41
N MET A 89 8.80 15.28 4.44
CA MET A 89 7.53 15.99 4.32
C MET A 89 6.66 15.84 5.56
N LEU A 90 6.62 14.66 6.20
CA LEU A 90 5.84 14.45 7.41
C LEU A 90 6.36 15.30 8.58
N PHE A 91 7.68 15.41 8.74
CA PHE A 91 8.30 16.26 9.75
C PHE A 91 8.02 17.75 9.49
N LEU A 92 8.19 18.21 8.25
CA LEU A 92 7.90 19.60 7.88
C LEU A 92 6.44 19.95 8.15
N ILE A 93 5.53 19.04 7.81
CA ILE A 93 4.10 19.19 8.05
C ILE A 93 3.82 19.28 9.56
N SER A 94 4.43 18.43 10.40
CA SER A 94 4.28 18.52 11.86
C SER A 94 4.78 19.83 12.46
N ILE A 95 5.89 20.37 11.96
CA ILE A 95 6.43 21.67 12.41
C ILE A 95 5.48 22.80 12.00
N MET A 96 5.01 22.79 10.75
CA MET A 96 4.00 23.75 10.29
C MET A 96 2.73 23.69 11.14
N PHE A 97 2.25 22.50 11.46
CA PHE A 97 1.07 22.31 12.31
C PHE A 97 1.27 22.89 13.71
N ALA A 98 2.43 22.67 14.32
CA ALA A 98 2.75 23.24 15.62
C ALA A 98 2.80 24.78 15.57
N GLY A 99 3.27 25.36 14.47
CA GLY A 99 3.26 26.81 14.25
C GLY A 99 1.85 27.41 14.15
N VAL A 100 0.92 26.72 13.49
CA VAL A 100 -0.50 27.15 13.38
C VAL A 100 -1.24 27.03 14.70
N LEU A 101 -0.91 26.02 15.52
CA LEU A 101 -1.54 25.77 16.83
C LEU A 101 -0.85 26.50 17.99
N LYS A 102 0.11 27.38 17.72
CA LYS A 102 0.87 28.08 18.77
C LYS A 102 -0.01 28.87 19.74
N ASP A 103 -1.19 29.32 19.29
CA ASP A 103 -2.14 30.11 20.08
C ASP A 103 -3.26 29.25 20.70
N ALA A 104 -3.47 28.01 20.22
CA ALA A 104 -4.48 27.09 20.75
C ALA A 104 -4.03 26.45 22.06
N SER A 105 -4.90 26.19 23.04
CA SER A 105 -4.48 25.62 24.33
C SER A 105 -3.76 24.28 24.15
N ALA A 106 -2.54 24.15 24.68
CA ALA A 106 -1.77 22.90 24.61
C ALA A 106 -2.19 21.85 25.64
N LYS A 107 -3.19 22.15 26.47
CA LYS A 107 -3.66 21.31 27.56
C LYS A 107 -3.99 19.89 27.10
N LYS A 108 -4.58 19.72 25.91
CA LYS A 108 -4.88 18.41 25.32
C LYS A 108 -3.63 17.57 25.00
N PHE A 109 -2.52 18.23 24.66
CA PHE A 109 -1.25 17.58 24.31
C PHE A 109 -0.35 17.36 25.53
N ALA A 110 -0.66 18.02 26.65
CA ALA A 110 0.14 18.02 27.87
C ALA A 110 -0.64 17.47 29.09
N TYR A 111 -1.64 16.61 28.86
CA TYR A 111 -2.43 15.94 29.92
C TYR A 111 -3.02 16.93 30.95
N GLY A 112 -3.60 18.03 30.46
CA GLY A 112 -4.21 19.06 31.29
C GLY A 112 -3.23 20.13 31.81
N HIS A 113 -1.92 19.95 31.67
CA HIS A 113 -0.94 20.96 32.07
C HIS A 113 -0.93 22.16 31.13
N ASP A 114 -0.90 23.36 31.71
CA ASP A 114 -0.81 24.61 30.97
C ASP A 114 0.66 24.98 30.72
N ILE A 115 1.07 24.93 29.45
CA ILE A 115 2.44 25.24 29.04
C ILE A 115 2.47 26.71 28.62
N LYS A 116 3.16 27.53 29.41
CA LYS A 116 3.29 28.97 29.18
C LYS A 116 4.33 29.31 28.10
N ASN A 117 5.38 28.50 27.96
CA ASN A 117 6.44 28.74 27.00
C ASN A 117 6.02 28.31 25.58
N ILE A 118 6.04 29.25 24.64
CA ILE A 118 5.64 29.04 23.25
C ILE A 118 6.54 27.99 22.56
N TRP A 119 7.83 27.95 22.86
CA TRP A 119 8.76 27.01 22.23
C TRP A 119 8.53 25.57 22.70
N GLU A 120 8.29 25.38 24.01
CA GLU A 120 7.94 24.08 24.57
C GLU A 120 6.61 23.57 24.00
N LYS A 121 5.64 24.47 23.84
CA LYS A 121 4.35 24.18 23.22
C LYS A 121 4.49 23.74 21.77
N ILE A 122 5.25 24.47 20.95
CA ILE A 122 5.52 24.09 19.55
C ILE A 122 6.20 22.73 19.50
N LEU A 123 7.19 22.50 20.36
CA LEU A 123 7.94 21.25 20.39
C LEU A 123 7.04 20.05 20.74
N ILE A 124 6.21 20.17 21.77
CA ILE A 124 5.31 19.09 22.21
C ILE A 124 4.26 18.78 21.14
N ILE A 125 3.61 19.80 20.56
CA ILE A 125 2.62 19.62 19.49
C ILE A 125 3.29 19.00 18.25
N SER A 126 4.48 19.48 17.88
CA SER A 126 5.21 18.95 16.72
C SER A 126 5.58 17.48 16.91
N MET A 127 6.10 17.12 18.08
CA MET A 127 6.43 15.73 18.42
C MET A 127 5.19 14.83 18.38
N ASP A 128 4.07 15.23 19.00
CA ASP A 128 2.83 14.47 18.99
C ASP A 128 2.27 14.27 17.57
N CYS A 129 2.27 15.33 16.76
CA CYS A 129 1.89 15.26 15.34
C CYS A 129 2.80 14.33 14.55
N SER A 130 4.13 14.45 14.70
CA SER A 130 5.11 13.61 13.99
C SER A 130 4.94 12.15 14.34
N LEU A 131 4.80 11.84 15.62
CA LEU A 131 4.58 10.49 16.11
C LEU A 131 3.29 9.87 15.56
N THR A 132 2.23 10.67 15.49
CA THR A 132 0.95 10.22 14.91
C THR A 132 1.04 10.00 13.42
N TYR A 133 1.74 10.89 12.71
CA TYR A 133 1.98 10.76 11.28
C TYR A 133 2.90 9.60 10.92
N MET A 134 3.80 9.23 11.83
CA MET A 134 4.58 7.99 11.74
C MET A 134 3.66 6.77 11.84
N ALA A 135 2.73 6.73 12.80
CA ALA A 135 1.77 5.62 12.93
C ALA A 135 0.81 5.55 11.71
N TYR A 136 0.31 6.70 11.25
CA TYR A 136 -0.47 6.84 10.03
C TYR A 136 -0.35 8.28 9.47
N PRO A 137 0.02 8.48 8.19
CA PRO A 137 -0.02 7.49 7.12
C PRO A 137 1.33 6.84 6.77
N LEU A 138 2.44 7.18 7.44
CA LEU A 138 3.79 6.75 7.00
C LEU A 138 3.93 5.23 6.87
N VAL A 139 3.57 4.47 7.91
CA VAL A 139 3.64 3.01 7.90
C VAL A 139 2.83 2.43 6.74
N SER A 140 1.57 2.88 6.60
CA SER A 140 0.68 2.46 5.52
C SER A 140 1.29 2.74 4.15
N ASN A 141 1.87 3.93 3.96
CA ASN A 141 2.51 4.32 2.71
C ASN A 141 3.76 3.49 2.41
N ILE A 142 4.57 3.14 3.41
CA ILE A 142 5.76 2.27 3.22
C ILE A 142 5.32 0.87 2.76
N VAL A 143 4.29 0.30 3.42
CA VAL A 143 3.77 -1.03 3.06
C VAL A 143 3.14 -1.01 1.67
N ALA A 144 2.32 0.00 1.36
CA ALA A 144 1.75 0.23 0.04
C ALA A 144 2.84 0.31 -1.03
N PHE A 145 3.87 1.11 -0.79
CA PHE A 145 4.94 1.34 -1.72
C PHE A 145 5.76 0.07 -2.00
N LEU A 146 6.13 -0.69 -0.97
CA LEU A 146 6.82 -1.98 -1.12
C LEU A 146 5.99 -2.98 -1.93
N TYR A 147 4.70 -3.08 -1.64
CA TYR A 147 3.78 -3.93 -2.38
C TYR A 147 3.67 -3.51 -3.85
N CYS A 148 3.43 -2.22 -4.12
CA CYS A 148 3.39 -1.67 -5.48
C CYS A 148 4.67 -1.97 -6.25
N MET A 149 5.83 -1.75 -5.64
CA MET A 149 7.14 -2.01 -6.24
C MET A 149 7.30 -3.47 -6.67
N LEU A 150 6.89 -4.42 -5.82
CA LEU A 150 6.96 -5.85 -6.12
C LEU A 150 6.00 -6.26 -7.24
N CYS A 151 4.76 -5.78 -7.19
CA CYS A 151 3.76 -6.01 -8.24
C CYS A 151 4.22 -5.46 -9.60
N LEU A 152 4.73 -4.23 -9.63
CA LEU A 152 5.23 -3.60 -10.86
C LEU A 152 6.48 -4.31 -11.40
N ARG A 153 7.36 -4.83 -10.54
CA ARG A 153 8.49 -5.68 -11.00
C ARG A 153 8.00 -6.96 -11.65
N CYS A 154 7.01 -7.64 -11.07
CA CYS A 154 6.44 -8.85 -11.66
C CYS A 154 5.76 -8.53 -13.00
N SER A 155 4.94 -7.47 -13.04
CA SER A 155 4.30 -6.97 -14.27
C SER A 155 5.32 -6.66 -15.36
N SER A 156 6.40 -5.96 -15.03
CA SER A 156 7.49 -5.66 -15.96
C SER A 156 8.23 -6.93 -16.42
N GLY A 157 8.46 -7.89 -15.52
CA GLY A 157 9.05 -9.18 -15.86
C GLY A 157 8.19 -9.97 -16.86
N ILE A 158 6.87 -9.98 -16.67
CA ILE A 158 5.93 -10.60 -17.61
C ILE A 158 5.98 -9.88 -18.95
N ASN A 159 5.94 -8.55 -18.97
CA ASN A 159 5.99 -7.77 -20.21
C ASN A 159 7.31 -8.02 -20.99
N ILE A 160 8.45 -8.19 -20.31
CA ILE A 160 9.72 -8.59 -20.97
C ILE A 160 9.59 -9.96 -21.63
N LEU A 161 8.96 -10.94 -20.96
CA LEU A 161 8.72 -12.25 -21.58
C LEU A 161 7.77 -12.13 -22.79
N THR A 162 6.73 -11.31 -22.67
CA THR A 162 5.80 -11.01 -23.75
C THR A 162 6.51 -10.42 -24.97
N GLU A 163 7.39 -9.43 -24.77
CA GLU A 163 8.17 -8.83 -25.86
C GLU A 163 9.15 -9.83 -26.49
N LYS A 164 9.78 -10.71 -25.69
CA LYS A 164 10.62 -11.80 -26.21
C LYS A 164 9.84 -12.74 -27.14
N ILE A 165 8.57 -13.03 -26.82
CA ILE A 165 7.71 -13.87 -27.67
C ILE A 165 7.36 -13.13 -28.97
N LYS A 166 6.99 -11.84 -28.89
CA LYS A 166 6.66 -11.03 -30.07
C LYS A 166 7.80 -10.97 -31.08
N GLN A 167 9.01 -10.70 -30.60
CA GLN A 167 10.22 -10.55 -31.41
C GLN A 167 10.74 -11.88 -31.97
N CYS A 168 10.36 -13.01 -31.37
CA CYS A 168 10.75 -14.33 -31.84
C CYS A 168 10.02 -14.69 -33.15
N ARG A 169 10.76 -15.19 -34.15
CA ARG A 169 10.13 -15.70 -35.37
C ARG A 169 9.40 -17.03 -35.10
N PRO A 170 8.34 -17.36 -35.85
CA PRO A 170 7.61 -18.63 -35.65
C PRO A 170 8.49 -19.87 -35.75
N GLU A 171 9.55 -19.84 -36.57
CA GLU A 171 10.50 -20.94 -36.74
C GLU A 171 11.34 -21.17 -35.47
N ASP A 172 11.79 -20.07 -34.87
CA ASP A 172 12.66 -20.07 -33.68
C ASP A 172 11.87 -20.32 -32.38
N PHE A 173 10.55 -20.25 -32.44
CA PHE A 173 9.66 -20.46 -31.29
C PHE A 173 9.44 -21.95 -30.97
N GLY A 174 10.54 -22.69 -30.96
CA GLY A 174 10.74 -24.10 -30.61
C GLY A 174 10.16 -24.52 -29.25
N LEU A 175 9.93 -25.83 -29.05
CA LEU A 175 9.61 -26.41 -27.72
C LEU A 175 10.63 -25.98 -26.65
N SER A 176 11.92 -26.00 -26.97
CA SER A 176 12.99 -25.54 -26.08
C SER A 176 12.82 -24.07 -25.67
N LYS A 177 12.45 -23.21 -26.62
CA LYS A 177 12.23 -21.77 -26.37
C LYS A 177 10.97 -21.54 -25.55
N GLN A 178 9.88 -22.22 -25.89
CA GLN A 178 8.63 -22.22 -25.13
C GLN A 178 8.89 -22.63 -23.69
N PHE A 179 9.55 -23.77 -23.47
CA PHE A 179 9.87 -24.28 -22.13
C PHE A 179 10.73 -23.30 -21.32
N SER A 180 11.73 -22.68 -21.95
CA SER A 180 12.56 -21.64 -21.30
C SER A 180 11.74 -20.42 -20.84
N ILE A 181 10.81 -19.96 -21.68
CA ILE A 181 9.92 -18.83 -21.36
C ILE A 181 8.94 -19.22 -20.26
N LEU A 182 8.37 -20.42 -20.31
CA LEU A 182 7.45 -20.93 -19.30
C LEU A 182 8.13 -21.15 -17.95
N LYS A 183 9.35 -21.66 -17.93
CA LYS A 183 10.16 -21.76 -16.72
C LYS A 183 10.37 -20.38 -16.09
N SER A 184 10.61 -19.36 -16.91
CA SER A 184 10.75 -17.97 -16.43
C SER A 184 9.42 -17.40 -15.90
N LYS A 185 8.29 -17.70 -16.57
CA LYS A 185 6.93 -17.36 -16.10
C LYS A 185 6.66 -18.00 -14.74
N ALA A 186 6.99 -19.28 -14.57
CA ALA A 186 6.78 -20.01 -13.32
C ALA A 186 7.53 -19.38 -12.12
N VAL A 187 8.76 -18.89 -12.35
CA VAL A 187 9.50 -18.13 -11.31
C VAL A 187 8.77 -16.85 -10.92
N ILE A 188 8.25 -16.08 -11.89
CA ILE A 188 7.46 -14.88 -11.60
C ILE A 188 6.18 -15.25 -10.83
N TYR A 189 5.54 -16.36 -11.20
CA TYR A 189 4.34 -16.86 -10.54
C TYR A 189 4.59 -17.26 -9.07
N ASP A 190 5.69 -17.96 -8.78
CA ASP A 190 6.10 -18.24 -7.40
C ASP A 190 6.34 -16.95 -6.60
N ILE A 191 6.97 -15.94 -7.20
CA ILE A 191 7.14 -14.62 -6.56
C ILE A 191 5.79 -13.97 -6.28
N LEU A 192 4.84 -14.01 -7.21
CA LEU A 192 3.49 -13.48 -7.04
C LEU A 192 2.71 -14.18 -5.92
N LEU A 193 2.82 -15.51 -5.81
CA LEU A 193 2.26 -16.27 -4.69
C LEU A 193 2.88 -15.85 -3.36
N ASN A 194 4.19 -15.65 -3.32
CA ASN A 194 4.88 -15.17 -2.12
C ASN A 194 4.48 -13.73 -1.76
N ILE A 195 4.29 -12.84 -2.75
CA ILE A 195 3.75 -11.49 -2.54
C ILE A 195 2.37 -11.57 -1.90
N GLN A 196 1.47 -12.35 -2.49
CA GLN A 196 0.12 -12.58 -1.98
C GLN A 196 0.18 -13.08 -0.54
N ASN A 197 0.95 -14.12 -0.27
CA ASN A 197 1.06 -14.69 1.07
C ASN A 197 1.54 -13.67 2.10
N VAL A 198 2.58 -12.87 1.78
CA VAL A 198 3.17 -11.91 2.72
C VAL A 198 2.29 -10.67 2.94
N PHE A 199 1.70 -10.13 1.88
CA PHE A 199 1.05 -8.81 1.90
C PHE A 199 -0.47 -8.85 1.97
N SER A 200 -1.13 -10.00 1.77
CA SER A 200 -2.59 -10.07 1.72
C SER A 200 -3.27 -9.48 2.98
N PHE A 201 -2.77 -9.82 4.18
CA PHE A 201 -3.29 -9.29 5.43
C PHE A 201 -2.88 -7.83 5.71
N PRO A 202 -1.59 -7.43 5.60
CA PRO A 202 -1.19 -6.03 5.74
C PRO A 202 -1.93 -5.07 4.78
N ILE A 203 -2.11 -5.44 3.51
CA ILE A 203 -2.79 -4.57 2.53
C ILE A 203 -4.29 -4.47 2.84
N PHE A 204 -4.93 -5.55 3.29
CA PHE A 204 -6.32 -5.51 3.74
C PHE A 204 -6.51 -4.51 4.90
N LEU A 205 -5.69 -4.62 5.94
CA LEU A 205 -5.74 -3.71 7.09
C LEU A 205 -5.43 -2.27 6.71
N MET A 206 -4.48 -2.06 5.79
CA MET A 206 -4.14 -0.75 5.27
C MET A 206 -5.32 -0.11 4.51
N ILE A 207 -6.02 -0.86 3.66
CA ILE A 207 -7.22 -0.37 2.97
C ILE A 207 -8.30 -0.01 4.00
N LEU A 208 -8.53 -0.87 5.00
CA LEU A 208 -9.50 -0.61 6.06
C LEU A 208 -9.14 0.64 6.88
N SER A 209 -7.85 0.82 7.20
CA SER A 209 -7.32 2.01 7.85
C SER A 209 -7.62 3.28 7.05
N ASN A 210 -7.38 3.25 5.74
CA ASN A 210 -7.65 4.35 4.83
C ASN A 210 -9.16 4.67 4.76
N VAL A 211 -10.02 3.66 4.71
CA VAL A 211 -11.49 3.83 4.73
C VAL A 211 -11.96 4.47 6.04
N PHE A 212 -11.47 4.01 7.19
CA PHE A 212 -11.79 4.62 8.49
C PHE A 212 -11.28 6.05 8.62
N MET A 213 -10.12 6.36 8.05
CA MET A 213 -9.63 7.73 8.01
C MET A 213 -10.54 8.63 7.15
N CYS A 214 -10.93 8.18 5.95
CA CYS A 214 -11.87 8.92 5.10
C CYS A 214 -13.21 9.16 5.81
N ASN A 215 -13.76 8.14 6.48
CA ASN A 215 -14.99 8.29 7.27
C ASN A 215 -14.83 9.30 8.41
N SER A 216 -13.66 9.31 9.08
CA SER A 216 -13.37 10.27 10.14
C SER A 216 -13.32 11.70 9.62
N ILE A 217 -12.76 11.91 8.42
CA ILE A 217 -12.70 13.22 7.77
C ILE A 217 -14.09 13.71 7.36
N ILE A 218 -14.92 12.84 6.79
CA ILE A 218 -16.32 13.19 6.47
C ILE A 218 -17.06 13.61 7.74
N LYS A 219 -16.92 12.85 8.83
CA LYS A 219 -17.49 13.21 10.13
C LYS A 219 -16.91 14.52 10.68
N TRP A 220 -15.62 14.81 10.51
CA TRP A 220 -15.05 16.12 10.89
C TRP A 220 -15.75 17.26 10.17
N TYR A 221 -16.00 17.14 8.86
CA TYR A 221 -16.73 18.13 8.09
C TYR A 221 -18.20 18.27 8.51
N LEU A 222 -18.87 17.17 8.89
CA LEU A 222 -20.27 17.18 9.30
C LEU A 222 -20.48 17.77 10.70
N TYR A 223 -19.65 17.39 11.68
CA TYR A 223 -19.84 17.78 13.08
C TYR A 223 -19.08 19.05 13.48
N THR A 224 -18.02 19.40 12.76
CA THR A 224 -17.20 20.57 13.05
C THR A 224 -17.43 21.56 11.91
N LEU A 225 -18.37 22.49 12.08
CA LEU A 225 -18.61 23.58 11.13
C LEU A 225 -17.26 24.17 10.69
N SER A 226 -17.00 23.99 9.39
CA SER A 226 -15.72 24.25 8.72
C SER A 226 -15.33 25.73 8.84
N GLY A 227 -14.45 26.06 9.78
CA GLY A 227 -13.97 27.44 9.96
C GLY A 227 -12.46 27.58 10.03
N SER A 228 -11.75 26.62 10.63
CA SER A 228 -10.29 26.75 10.77
C SER A 228 -9.55 26.21 9.56
N PHE A 229 -8.63 27.01 9.00
CA PHE A 229 -7.65 26.57 8.00
C PHE A 229 -6.93 25.26 8.41
N PHE A 230 -6.69 25.09 9.72
CA PHE A 230 -6.07 23.90 10.31
C PHE A 230 -6.80 22.59 9.97
N TRP A 231 -8.08 22.46 10.37
CA TRP A 231 -8.86 21.24 10.15
C TRP A 231 -9.02 20.92 8.66
N ASN A 232 -9.16 21.96 7.82
CA ASN A 232 -9.23 21.80 6.37
C ASN A 232 -7.93 21.26 5.78
N PHE A 233 -6.77 21.80 6.17
CA PHE A 233 -5.48 21.34 5.68
C PHE A 233 -5.21 19.88 6.10
N GLN A 234 -5.50 19.53 7.35
CA GLN A 234 -5.33 18.17 7.86
C GLN A 234 -6.25 17.16 7.16
N ALA A 235 -7.51 17.54 6.93
CA ALA A 235 -8.47 16.74 6.18
C ALA A 235 -7.99 16.49 4.74
N VAL A 236 -7.54 17.51 4.03
CA VAL A 236 -6.99 17.37 2.67
C VAL A 236 -5.77 16.46 2.67
N PHE A 237 -4.82 16.68 3.59
CA PHE A 237 -3.60 15.88 3.65
C PHE A 237 -3.90 14.38 3.84
N PHE A 238 -4.74 14.02 4.81
CA PHE A 238 -5.08 12.62 5.05
C PHE A 238 -5.92 12.01 3.93
N SER A 239 -6.84 12.77 3.35
CA SER A 239 -7.67 12.30 2.23
C SER A 239 -6.82 11.98 1.00
N VAL A 240 -5.90 12.88 0.64
CA VAL A 240 -4.99 12.68 -0.49
C VAL A 240 -4.09 11.47 -0.23
N ASN A 241 -3.52 11.33 0.97
CA ASN A 241 -2.70 10.16 1.31
C ASN A 241 -3.49 8.85 1.22
N ALA A 242 -4.68 8.80 1.81
CA ALA A 242 -5.54 7.62 1.79
C ALA A 242 -5.89 7.23 0.34
N PHE A 243 -6.32 8.22 -0.46
CA PHE A 243 -6.71 7.99 -1.84
C PHE A 243 -5.54 7.54 -2.71
N VAL A 244 -4.41 8.24 -2.66
CA VAL A 244 -3.21 7.91 -3.44
C VAL A 244 -2.69 6.53 -3.04
N SER A 245 -2.64 6.20 -1.74
CA SER A 245 -2.19 4.89 -1.26
C SER A 245 -3.08 3.76 -1.78
N VAL A 246 -4.41 3.90 -1.71
CA VAL A 246 -5.35 2.87 -2.19
C VAL A 246 -5.34 2.78 -3.71
N ALA A 247 -5.36 3.91 -4.41
CA ALA A 247 -5.34 3.94 -5.86
C ALA A 247 -4.06 3.32 -6.43
N ALA A 248 -2.89 3.69 -5.89
CA ALA A 248 -1.61 3.15 -6.33
C ALA A 248 -1.52 1.63 -6.10
N THR A 249 -1.98 1.15 -4.95
CA THR A 249 -1.92 -0.29 -4.62
C THR A 249 -2.85 -1.12 -5.47
N LEU A 250 -4.08 -0.66 -5.70
CA LEU A 250 -5.03 -1.32 -6.61
C LEU A 250 -4.56 -1.25 -8.06
N TRP A 251 -3.97 -0.14 -8.48
CA TRP A 251 -3.43 0.00 -9.84
C TRP A 251 -2.26 -0.94 -10.09
N ALA A 252 -1.29 -0.98 -9.17
CA ALA A 252 -0.14 -1.86 -9.26
C ALA A 252 -0.55 -3.33 -9.22
N ALA A 253 -1.43 -3.72 -8.30
CA ALA A 253 -1.95 -5.09 -8.24
C ALA A 253 -2.73 -5.46 -9.51
N GLY A 254 -3.56 -4.54 -10.04
CA GLY A 254 -4.33 -4.75 -11.25
C GLY A 254 -3.49 -4.80 -12.54
N SER A 255 -2.26 -4.28 -12.53
CA SER A 255 -1.34 -4.37 -13.69
C SER A 255 -0.83 -5.78 -13.95
N VAL A 256 -0.71 -6.61 -12.90
CA VAL A 256 -0.22 -7.99 -12.99
C VAL A 256 -1.14 -8.88 -13.84
N PRO A 257 -2.44 -9.03 -13.54
CA PRO A 257 -3.33 -9.87 -14.34
C PRO A 257 -3.47 -9.36 -15.78
N MET A 258 -3.41 -8.04 -15.99
CA MET A 258 -3.45 -7.48 -17.35
C MET A 258 -2.26 -7.93 -18.20
N GLU A 259 -1.05 -7.82 -17.67
CA GLU A 259 0.15 -8.28 -18.40
C GLU A 259 0.17 -9.81 -18.55
N LEU A 260 -0.35 -10.56 -17.58
CA LEU A 260 -0.46 -12.02 -17.68
C LEU A 260 -1.43 -12.44 -18.79
N ASN A 261 -2.57 -11.76 -18.93
CA ASN A 261 -3.52 -12.04 -20.00
C ASN A 261 -2.95 -11.71 -21.38
N LYS A 262 -2.28 -10.57 -21.50
CA LYS A 262 -1.56 -10.19 -22.73
C LYS A 262 -0.46 -11.20 -23.08
N PHE A 263 0.28 -11.70 -22.08
CA PHE A 263 1.23 -12.78 -22.27
C PHE A 263 0.56 -14.05 -22.82
N LYS A 264 -0.54 -14.49 -22.19
CA LYS A 264 -1.32 -15.68 -22.63
C LYS A 264 -1.78 -15.54 -24.08
N GLU A 265 -2.33 -14.40 -24.44
CA GLU A 265 -2.82 -14.11 -25.80
C GLU A 265 -1.70 -14.17 -26.85
N ILE A 266 -0.58 -13.49 -26.59
CA ILE A 266 0.55 -13.45 -27.52
C ILE A 266 1.25 -14.81 -27.64
N PHE A 267 1.40 -15.53 -26.52
CA PHE A 267 1.91 -16.89 -26.52
C PHE A 267 1.01 -17.80 -27.36
N HIS A 268 -0.32 -17.70 -27.20
CA HIS A 268 -1.28 -18.45 -28.00
C HIS A 268 -1.17 -18.11 -29.49
N GLN A 269 -1.17 -16.82 -29.84
CA GLN A 269 -1.10 -16.37 -31.23
C GLN A 269 0.16 -16.88 -31.93
N LYS A 270 1.33 -16.81 -31.27
CA LYS A 270 2.59 -17.31 -31.83
C LYS A 270 2.62 -18.83 -31.95
N THR A 271 2.13 -19.55 -30.95
CA THR A 271 2.05 -21.02 -31.00
C THR A 271 1.11 -21.47 -32.12
N HIS A 272 -0.04 -20.80 -32.28
CA HIS A 272 -1.00 -21.09 -33.34
C HIS A 272 -0.42 -20.84 -34.74
N LEU A 273 0.27 -19.72 -34.94
CA LEU A 273 0.95 -19.42 -36.20
C LEU A 273 2.01 -20.48 -36.54
N ARG A 274 2.71 -21.00 -35.53
CA ARG A 274 3.68 -22.07 -35.71
C ARG A 274 3.02 -23.39 -36.09
N LEU A 275 1.93 -23.78 -35.42
CA LEU A 275 1.16 -25.00 -35.76
C LEU A 275 0.61 -24.98 -37.18
N LEU A 276 0.13 -23.82 -37.66
CA LEU A 276 -0.32 -23.67 -39.04
C LEU A 276 0.81 -23.85 -40.06
N ARG A 277 2.05 -23.47 -39.70
CA ARG A 277 3.22 -23.54 -40.59
C ARG A 277 3.98 -24.87 -40.48
N TYR A 278 3.94 -25.50 -39.30
CA TYR A 278 4.66 -26.72 -38.96
C TYR A 278 3.70 -27.68 -38.25
N ASN A 279 3.39 -28.81 -38.89
CA ASN A 279 2.41 -29.79 -38.42
C ASN A 279 2.96 -30.62 -37.24
N VAL A 280 3.10 -30.00 -36.06
CA VAL A 280 3.76 -30.60 -34.88
C VAL A 280 2.71 -31.01 -33.82
N LYS A 281 2.50 -32.31 -33.66
CA LYS A 281 1.51 -32.89 -32.73
C LYS A 281 1.88 -32.72 -31.24
N GLU A 282 3.16 -32.63 -30.89
CA GLU A 282 3.62 -32.54 -29.49
C GLU A 282 3.30 -31.18 -28.84
N GLU A 283 3.18 -30.11 -29.62
CA GLU A 283 2.84 -28.76 -29.13
C GLU A 283 1.38 -28.63 -28.68
N MET A 284 0.49 -29.55 -29.10
CA MET A 284 -0.90 -29.58 -28.63
C MET A 284 -1.03 -29.95 -27.14
N TYR A 285 -0.11 -30.74 -26.59
CA TYR A 285 -0.17 -31.17 -25.18
C TYR A 285 0.27 -30.06 -24.23
N LEU A 286 1.34 -29.33 -24.56
CA LEU A 286 1.80 -28.16 -23.80
C LEU A 286 0.73 -27.05 -23.75
N LYS A 287 -0.10 -26.96 -24.79
CA LYS A 287 -1.24 -26.04 -24.87
C LYS A 287 -2.23 -26.34 -23.74
N LYS A 288 -2.66 -27.59 -23.57
CA LYS A 288 -3.74 -27.94 -22.65
C LYS A 288 -3.41 -27.59 -21.19
N ASP A 289 -2.21 -27.96 -20.74
CA ASP A 289 -1.79 -27.75 -19.35
C ASP A 289 -1.52 -26.27 -19.00
N LEU A 290 -1.16 -25.44 -19.98
CA LEU A 290 -0.88 -24.02 -19.74
C LEU A 290 -2.14 -23.14 -19.72
N PHE A 291 -3.20 -23.56 -20.43
CA PHE A 291 -4.45 -22.79 -20.57
C PHE A 291 -5.52 -23.14 -19.53
N ASP A 292 -5.39 -24.26 -18.83
CA ASP A 292 -6.25 -24.61 -17.69
C ASP A 292 -5.84 -23.90 -16.37
N GLU A 293 -4.75 -23.14 -16.37
CA GLU A 293 -4.31 -22.36 -15.21
C GLU A 293 -5.23 -21.13 -14.98
N PRO A 294 -5.94 -21.05 -13.84
CA PRO A 294 -6.88 -19.97 -13.56
C PRO A 294 -6.18 -18.60 -13.55
N ASP A 295 -6.91 -17.56 -13.95
CA ASP A 295 -6.40 -16.20 -13.96
C ASP A 295 -5.99 -15.77 -12.54
N PHE A 296 -4.70 -15.50 -12.37
CA PHE A 296 -4.17 -15.10 -11.08
C PHE A 296 -4.62 -13.67 -10.75
N VAL A 297 -5.43 -13.55 -9.70
CA VAL A 297 -5.90 -12.25 -9.18
C VAL A 297 -5.39 -12.09 -7.75
N LEU A 298 -4.61 -11.05 -7.51
CA LEU A 298 -4.18 -10.67 -6.16
C LEU A 298 -5.38 -10.27 -5.31
N SER A 299 -5.39 -10.66 -4.03
CA SER A 299 -6.50 -10.37 -3.12
C SER A 299 -6.08 -10.00 -1.70
N GLY A 300 -6.86 -9.13 -1.06
CA GLY A 300 -6.77 -8.87 0.38
C GLY A 300 -7.58 -9.93 1.13
N CYS A 301 -6.90 -10.83 1.82
CA CYS A 301 -7.42 -11.97 2.58
C CYS A 301 -8.43 -12.87 1.84
N GLY A 302 -8.42 -12.91 0.51
CA GLY A 302 -9.45 -13.61 -0.27
C GLY A 302 -10.83 -12.93 -0.25
N ILE A 303 -10.97 -11.80 0.45
CA ILE A 303 -12.21 -11.04 0.59
C ILE A 303 -12.30 -9.95 -0.48
N LEU A 304 -11.18 -9.28 -0.76
CA LEU A 304 -11.14 -8.14 -1.68
C LEU A 304 -10.24 -8.44 -2.88
N SER A 305 -10.83 -8.69 -4.04
CA SER A 305 -10.08 -8.86 -5.29
C SER A 305 -9.52 -7.51 -5.74
N PHE A 306 -8.21 -7.43 -5.97
CA PHE A 306 -7.57 -6.21 -6.44
C PHE A 306 -7.72 -6.08 -7.96
N ARG A 307 -8.87 -5.56 -8.40
CA ARG A 307 -9.12 -5.14 -9.78
C ARG A 307 -9.14 -3.61 -9.86
N ARG A 308 -8.87 -3.06 -11.05
CA ARG A 308 -9.00 -1.61 -11.28
C ARG A 308 -10.42 -1.10 -11.04
N SER A 309 -11.44 -1.94 -11.27
CA SER A 309 -12.85 -1.65 -10.97
C SER A 309 -13.13 -1.46 -9.47
N THR A 310 -12.31 -2.06 -8.59
CA THR A 310 -12.46 -1.92 -7.13
C THR A 310 -12.20 -0.47 -6.68
N ILE A 311 -11.40 0.30 -7.41
CA ILE A 311 -11.18 1.73 -7.15
C ILE A 311 -12.51 2.49 -7.29
N LEU A 312 -13.22 2.28 -8.40
CA LEU A 312 -14.51 2.93 -8.67
C LEU A 312 -15.57 2.52 -7.65
N PHE A 313 -15.58 1.25 -7.23
CA PHE A 313 -16.48 0.76 -6.18
C PHE A 313 -16.21 1.45 -4.84
N LEU A 314 -14.95 1.59 -4.43
CA LEU A 314 -14.59 2.28 -3.18
C LEU A 314 -14.95 3.77 -3.22
N ILE A 315 -14.69 4.45 -4.34
CA ILE A 315 -15.09 5.85 -4.54
C ILE A 315 -16.61 5.99 -4.47
N GLY A 316 -17.34 5.12 -5.18
CA GLY A 316 -18.80 5.10 -5.17
C GLY A 316 -19.35 4.90 -3.76
N THR A 317 -18.79 3.96 -3.01
CA THR A 317 -19.20 3.67 -1.63
C THR A 317 -19.00 4.89 -0.72
N LEU A 318 -17.83 5.55 -0.79
CA LEU A 318 -17.53 6.76 -0.04
C LEU A 318 -18.50 7.91 -0.40
N LEU A 319 -18.79 8.09 -1.69
CA LEU A 319 -19.76 9.09 -2.13
C LEU A 319 -21.16 8.77 -1.61
N THR A 320 -21.63 7.52 -1.71
CA THR A 320 -22.94 7.10 -1.21
C THR A 320 -23.08 7.36 0.30
N TYR A 321 -22.07 7.02 1.11
CA TYR A 321 -22.09 7.33 2.54
C TYR A 321 -22.08 8.85 2.81
N THR A 322 -21.35 9.63 2.01
CA THR A 322 -21.32 11.09 2.14
C THR A 322 -22.69 11.70 1.83
N PHE A 323 -23.40 11.19 0.81
CA PHE A 323 -24.75 11.64 0.46
C PHE A 323 -25.83 11.16 1.44
N LEU A 324 -25.71 9.95 2.01
CA LEU A 324 -26.66 9.42 3.00
C LEU A 324 -26.58 10.12 4.36
N LEU A 325 -25.43 10.66 4.72
CA LEU A 325 -25.20 11.35 5.99
C LEU A 325 -25.56 12.85 5.93
N LYS A 326 -26.10 13.33 4.80
CA LYS A 326 -26.51 14.70 4.56
C LYS A 326 -28.03 14.79 4.49
#